data_AF-A0A853GR16-F1
#
_entry.id   AF-A0A853GR16-F1
#
_cell.length_a   1.000
_cell.length_b   1.000
_cell.length_c   1.000
_cell.angle_alpha   90.00
_cell.angle_beta   90.00
_cell.angle_gamma   90.00
#
_symmetry.space_group_name_H-M   'P 1'
#
loop_
_entity.id
_entity.type
_entity.pdbx_description
1 polymer ?
#
loop_
_entity_poly.entity_id
_entity_poly.type
_entity_poly.pdbx_seq_one_letter_code
_entity_poly.pdbx_strand_id
1 'polypeptide(L)'
;MKVFFSCLLFALLAACGSGPDTDVVRESVEHRLAQALPDGSVKLHNIERRGSQTDTKAPAGEERRIVYFDAELQLTRDIDFAAWNAPGVAGLVSALGAGPKGIEGIRSGGNKANDIIRAHGTVLYRQEAGTWQAVMPAGYQPPVAPGVLAATPERTGAMLTALRKVVEAFPRDTSPEQYAAIEEELAAAQASIRARLARASNGYAIAAGAEHGQYLRVARALFSGMGSRAVPLITRGGEENLRLLRSGKVSLALAQGDAALDAYEGTGAFAGQGPHIALRGVTSLYPEPLHVLVRADSKLNSIADLRRKRVAIGQIGAASRTTAIRVLQAHGIALADIEPLEFSINGALLALQQNKTDAVLQVIGTPADSVRDSLTDMPLRMLSLDAKAISALTEEKKGYFPFTIQKGTYVSQTTDVQTIATAALLLTDTAFSDAEIASLTRRIFEKGTDYSALGSTQGAQISAATSRVGLSVPMHVAAAKVLEGLAAKDEANTAPQEKLEE
;
A
#
# COMPACT_ATOMS: atom_id res chain seq x y z
N MET A 1 38.11 63.83 26.85
CA MET A 1 38.79 63.63 25.55
C MET A 1 39.58 62.32 25.63
N LYS A 2 39.05 61.27 24.97
CA LYS A 2 39.74 60.09 24.36
C LYS A 2 40.61 59.18 25.26
N VAL A 3 40.18 57.95 25.61
CA VAL A 3 40.18 56.67 24.83
C VAL A 3 41.59 56.02 24.75
N PHE A 4 41.65 54.69 24.94
CA PHE A 4 42.81 53.76 24.90
C PHE A 4 43.58 53.63 26.23
N PHE A 5 43.54 52.51 26.95
CA PHE A 5 44.07 51.21 26.54
C PHE A 5 43.31 50.06 27.22
N SER A 6 42.13 49.76 26.70
CA SER A 6 41.46 48.46 26.85
C SER A 6 42.08 47.49 25.84
N CYS A 7 43.29 46.99 26.10
CA CYS A 7 43.97 46.04 25.19
C CYS A 7 44.61 44.83 25.89
N LEU A 8 44.30 44.56 27.17
CA LEU A 8 44.89 43.42 27.88
C LEU A 8 43.88 42.42 28.46
N LEU A 9 42.67 42.36 27.89
CA LEU A 9 41.65 41.39 28.31
C LEU A 9 40.80 40.84 27.14
N PHE A 10 41.40 40.73 25.94
CA PHE A 10 40.77 40.11 24.77
C PHE A 10 41.67 39.10 24.04
N ALA A 11 42.73 38.62 24.67
CA ALA A 11 43.68 37.67 24.08
C ALA A 11 43.72 36.29 24.77
N LEU A 12 42.73 35.95 25.61
CA LEU A 12 42.70 34.69 26.37
C LEU A 12 41.33 33.97 26.39
N LEU A 13 40.48 34.19 25.39
CA LEU A 13 39.24 33.44 25.18
C LEU A 13 39.05 33.00 23.72
N ALA A 14 40.14 32.63 23.05
CA ALA A 14 40.12 31.97 21.74
C ALA A 14 40.95 30.69 21.80
N ALA A 15 40.53 29.74 22.64
CA ALA A 15 41.06 28.39 22.67
C ALA A 15 39.94 27.39 23.01
N CYS A 16 38.83 27.45 22.26
CA CYS A 16 37.89 26.35 22.13
C CYS A 16 38.25 25.63 20.83
N GLY A 17 38.94 24.49 20.92
CA GLY A 17 39.52 23.75 19.79
C GLY A 17 38.55 23.55 18.62
N SER A 18 38.90 24.16 17.48
CA SER A 18 38.06 24.27 16.29
C SER A 18 38.03 22.97 15.49
N GLY A 19 36.92 22.22 15.60
CA GLY A 19 36.54 21.25 14.55
C GLY A 19 36.33 21.96 13.19
N PRO A 20 36.05 21.22 12.11
CA PRO A 20 35.90 21.82 10.79
C PRO A 20 34.82 22.90 10.77
N ASP A 21 35.06 23.95 10.01
CA ASP A 21 34.11 25.04 9.79
C ASP A 21 32.92 24.57 8.95
N THR A 22 31.91 25.44 8.83
CA THR A 22 30.67 25.12 8.12
C THR A 22 30.89 24.85 6.63
N ASP A 23 31.92 25.43 6.00
CA ASP A 23 32.20 25.26 4.58
C ASP A 23 32.81 23.87 4.30
N VAL A 24 33.73 23.42 5.16
CA VAL A 24 34.25 22.05 5.11
C VAL A 24 33.13 21.03 5.36
N VAL A 25 32.18 21.35 6.24
CA VAL A 25 30.99 20.51 6.48
C VAL A 25 30.08 20.46 5.27
N ARG A 26 29.82 21.61 4.63
CA ARG A 26 29.03 21.72 3.40
C ARG A 26 29.60 20.85 2.30
N GLU A 27 30.88 21.03 1.97
CA GLU A 27 31.55 20.29 0.90
C GLU A 27 31.51 18.77 1.16
N SER A 28 31.75 18.37 2.41
CA SER A 28 31.68 16.96 2.81
C SER A 28 30.29 16.36 2.64
N VAL A 29 29.24 17.11 3.01
CA VAL A 29 27.84 16.66 2.90
C VAL A 29 27.39 16.63 1.44
N GLU A 30 27.75 17.63 0.63
CA GLU A 30 27.48 17.64 -0.80
C GLU A 30 28.12 16.45 -1.52
N HIS A 31 29.38 16.15 -1.18
CA HIS A 31 30.08 14.98 -1.71
C HIS A 31 29.39 13.66 -1.35
N ARG A 32 28.97 13.51 -0.09
CA ARG A 32 28.23 12.31 0.38
C ARG A 32 26.87 12.17 -0.29
N LEU A 33 26.14 13.27 -0.47
CA LEU A 33 24.85 13.27 -1.15
C LEU A 33 24.99 12.89 -2.62
N ALA A 34 26.03 13.39 -3.31
CA ALA A 34 26.34 13.02 -4.68
C ALA A 34 26.70 11.52 -4.83
N GLN A 35 27.33 10.92 -3.80
CA GLN A 35 27.60 9.48 -3.78
C GLN A 35 26.35 8.63 -3.49
N ALA A 36 25.47 9.10 -2.60
CA ALA A 36 24.35 8.31 -2.10
C ALA A 36 23.08 8.41 -2.94
N LEU A 37 22.93 9.49 -3.72
CA LEU A 37 21.73 9.80 -4.50
C LEU A 37 22.08 9.95 -6.00
N PRO A 38 21.12 9.75 -6.92
CA PRO A 38 21.39 9.93 -8.35
C PRO A 38 21.72 11.40 -8.63
N ASP A 39 22.57 11.64 -9.62
CA ASP A 39 22.99 12.98 -10.01
C ASP A 39 21.79 13.92 -10.23
N GLY A 40 21.90 15.14 -9.67
CA GLY A 40 20.89 16.17 -9.80
C GLY A 40 19.54 15.80 -9.18
N SER A 41 19.52 14.98 -8.12
CA SER A 41 18.31 14.61 -7.37
C SER A 41 17.97 15.55 -6.22
N VAL A 42 19.01 16.11 -5.59
CA VAL A 42 18.88 17.06 -4.48
C VAL A 42 19.88 18.19 -4.62
N LYS A 43 19.52 19.35 -4.11
CA LYS A 43 20.42 20.49 -3.91
C LYS A 43 20.48 20.80 -2.43
N LEU A 44 21.68 20.90 -1.86
CA LEU A 44 21.86 21.39 -0.50
C LEU A 44 21.53 22.88 -0.46
N HIS A 45 20.32 23.21 0.00
CA HIS A 45 19.81 24.57 0.04
C HIS A 45 20.42 25.36 1.20
N ASN A 46 20.46 24.74 2.39
CA ASN A 46 21.06 25.33 3.58
C ASN A 46 21.80 24.28 4.41
N ILE A 47 22.85 24.69 5.12
CA ILE A 47 23.52 23.87 6.14
C ILE A 47 24.05 24.77 7.26
N GLU A 48 23.77 24.39 8.50
CA GLU A 48 24.18 25.11 9.70
C GLU A 48 24.91 24.16 10.65
N ARG A 49 26.18 24.45 10.94
CA ARG A 49 26.95 23.72 11.94
C ARG A 49 26.46 24.09 13.33
N ARG A 50 26.00 23.09 14.09
CA ARG A 50 25.45 23.25 15.45
C ARG A 50 26.49 23.06 16.55
N GLY A 51 27.54 22.30 16.29
CA GLY A 51 28.63 22.09 17.23
C GLY A 51 29.50 20.89 16.88
N SER A 52 30.41 20.54 17.78
CA SER A 52 31.27 19.36 17.62
C SER A 52 31.66 18.77 18.96
N GLN A 53 31.89 17.45 19.01
CA GLN A 53 32.43 16.75 20.16
C GLN A 53 33.66 15.91 19.78
N THR A 54 34.51 15.60 20.76
CA THR A 54 35.61 14.65 20.59
C THR A 54 35.05 13.23 20.40
N ASP A 55 35.61 12.47 19.45
CA ASP A 55 35.35 11.04 19.34
C ASP A 55 36.17 10.30 20.41
N THR A 56 35.50 9.88 21.48
CA THR A 56 36.15 9.14 22.59
C THR A 56 36.56 7.71 22.21
N LYS A 57 36.19 7.24 21.01
CA LYS A 57 36.55 5.93 20.45
C LYS A 57 37.65 6.04 19.39
N ALA A 58 38.30 7.20 19.25
CA ALA A 58 39.38 7.39 18.29
C ALA A 58 40.56 6.43 18.58
N PRO A 59 41.17 5.83 17.55
CA PRO A 59 42.41 5.06 17.71
C PRO A 59 43.53 5.92 18.33
N ALA A 60 44.44 5.27 19.07
CA ALA A 60 45.57 5.95 19.70
C ALA A 60 46.41 6.72 18.66
N GLY A 61 46.57 8.03 18.85
CA GLY A 61 47.31 8.91 17.94
C GLY A 61 46.46 9.60 16.87
N GLU A 62 45.14 9.34 16.80
CA GLU A 62 44.24 10.06 15.90
C GLU A 62 43.43 11.12 16.65
N GLU A 63 43.42 12.36 16.14
CA GLU A 63 42.46 13.37 16.58
C GLU A 63 41.20 13.30 15.70
N ARG A 64 40.06 12.94 16.32
CA ARG A 64 38.77 12.82 15.65
C ARG A 64 37.67 13.66 16.31
N ARG A 65 36.77 14.21 15.49
CA ARG A 65 35.63 15.04 15.92
C ARG A 65 34.36 14.58 15.25
N ILE A 66 33.27 14.46 16.02
CA ILE A 66 31.92 14.31 15.48
C ILE A 66 31.31 15.71 15.41
N VAL A 67 30.90 16.12 14.22
CA VAL A 67 30.30 17.44 13.96
C VAL A 67 28.81 17.28 13.72
N TYR A 68 28.02 18.11 14.40
CA TYR A 68 26.56 18.16 14.31
C TYR A 68 26.14 19.29 13.38
N PHE A 69 25.17 19.05 12.52
CA PHE A 69 24.63 20.06 11.63
C PHE A 69 23.14 19.87 11.35
N ASP A 70 22.50 20.98 10.99
CA ASP A 70 21.16 21.00 10.43
C ASP A 70 21.28 21.30 8.93
N ALA A 71 20.58 20.54 8.09
CA ALA A 71 20.61 20.69 6.63
C ALA A 71 19.20 20.78 6.05
N GLU A 72 19.04 21.62 5.03
CA GLU A 72 17.84 21.67 4.20
C GLU A 72 18.21 21.26 2.77
N LEU A 73 17.60 20.18 2.30
CA LEU A 73 17.78 19.66 0.95
C LEU A 73 16.54 20.00 0.12
N GLN A 74 16.75 20.71 -0.99
CA GLN A 74 15.69 20.93 -1.97
C GLN A 74 15.73 19.82 -3.01
N LEU A 75 14.61 19.14 -3.20
CA LEU A 75 14.49 18.16 -4.28
C LEU A 75 14.43 18.89 -5.62
N THR A 76 15.15 18.39 -6.61
CA THR A 76 15.18 18.97 -7.97
C THR A 76 14.29 18.19 -8.94
N ARG A 77 13.73 17.06 -8.50
CA ARG A 77 12.83 16.18 -9.25
C ARG A 77 11.92 15.43 -8.27
N ASP A 78 10.88 14.79 -8.81
CA ASP A 78 10.05 13.87 -8.04
C ASP A 78 10.89 12.66 -7.60
N ILE A 79 10.84 12.35 -6.30
CA ILE A 79 11.60 11.25 -5.68
C ILE A 79 10.70 10.50 -4.71
N ASP A 80 10.72 9.19 -4.81
CA ASP A 80 10.02 8.30 -3.90
C ASP A 80 11.02 7.55 -3.02
N PHE A 81 11.23 8.06 -1.81
CA PHE A 81 12.17 7.48 -0.85
C PHE A 81 11.71 6.14 -0.25
N ALA A 82 10.48 5.69 -0.57
CA ALA A 82 9.97 4.37 -0.21
C ALA A 82 10.16 3.34 -1.35
N ALA A 83 10.61 3.76 -2.54
CA ALA A 83 10.87 2.86 -3.64
C ALA A 83 12.18 2.07 -3.39
N TRP A 84 12.08 0.75 -3.31
CA TRP A 84 13.22 -0.18 -3.16
C TRP A 84 14.33 -0.05 -4.22
N ASN A 85 14.03 0.56 -5.38
CA ASN A 85 14.95 0.75 -6.51
C ASN A 85 15.42 2.20 -6.69
N ALA A 86 15.05 3.10 -5.78
CA ALA A 86 15.65 4.41 -5.61
C ALA A 86 16.50 4.38 -4.34
N PRO A 87 17.48 5.28 -4.15
CA PRO A 87 18.08 5.42 -2.83
C PRO A 87 16.99 5.86 -1.86
N GLY A 88 16.53 4.91 -1.06
CA GLY A 88 15.52 5.15 -0.06
C GLY A 88 16.03 6.05 1.07
N VAL A 89 15.21 6.18 2.12
CA VAL A 89 15.56 6.90 3.36
C VAL A 89 16.93 6.48 3.91
N ALA A 90 17.33 5.22 3.72
CA ALA A 90 18.64 4.70 4.10
C ALA A 90 19.83 5.42 3.42
N GLY A 91 19.69 5.84 2.16
CA GLY A 91 20.71 6.62 1.46
C GLY A 91 20.89 8.01 2.05
N LEU A 92 19.78 8.68 2.40
CA LEU A 92 19.82 9.97 3.10
C LEU A 92 20.39 9.83 4.52
N VAL A 93 19.95 8.81 5.26
CA VAL A 93 20.46 8.46 6.61
C VAL A 93 21.97 8.25 6.56
N SER A 94 22.46 7.48 5.59
CA SER A 94 23.89 7.21 5.41
C SER A 94 24.67 8.45 5.00
N ALA A 95 24.16 9.23 4.03
CA ALA A 95 24.83 10.43 3.53
C ALA A 95 24.93 11.52 4.58
N LEU A 96 23.90 11.67 5.41
CA LEU A 96 23.78 12.75 6.39
C LEU A 96 24.24 12.32 7.79
N GLY A 97 24.51 11.03 8.02
CA GLY A 97 24.77 10.49 9.35
C GLY A 97 23.63 10.80 10.34
N ALA A 98 22.40 10.79 9.84
CA ALA A 98 21.20 11.15 10.59
C ALA A 98 20.48 9.89 11.08
N GLY A 99 19.94 9.92 12.30
CA GLY A 99 19.03 8.85 12.75
C GLY A 99 17.71 8.85 11.97
N PRO A 100 16.91 7.77 11.97
CA PRO A 100 15.63 7.71 11.26
C PRO A 100 14.62 8.80 11.67
N LYS A 101 14.73 9.31 12.90
CA LYS A 101 13.91 10.42 13.43
C LYS A 101 14.52 11.81 13.18
N GLY A 102 15.75 11.87 12.67
CA GLY A 102 16.46 13.10 12.37
C GLY A 102 16.21 13.60 10.94
N ILE A 103 15.35 12.94 10.16
CA ILE A 103 15.00 13.37 8.80
C ILE A 103 13.50 13.65 8.74
N GLU A 104 13.14 14.85 8.30
CA GLU A 104 11.77 15.33 8.22
C GLU A 104 11.44 15.79 6.80
N GLY A 105 10.14 15.79 6.46
CA GLY A 105 9.65 16.22 5.15
C GLY A 105 9.47 15.09 4.13
N ILE A 106 9.82 13.85 4.47
CA ILE A 106 9.57 12.68 3.62
C ILE A 106 8.07 12.33 3.67
N ARG A 107 7.43 12.21 2.49
CA ARG A 107 5.99 11.96 2.36
C ARG A 107 5.69 10.53 1.93
N SER A 108 4.63 9.95 2.50
CA SER A 108 4.06 8.67 2.05
C SER A 108 3.46 8.85 0.65
N GLY A 109 4.02 8.17 -0.35
CA GLY A 109 3.65 8.32 -1.77
C GLY A 109 4.66 9.10 -2.61
N GLY A 110 5.78 9.51 -2.02
CA GLY A 110 6.85 10.24 -2.70
C GLY A 110 6.75 11.75 -2.54
N ASN A 111 7.89 12.41 -2.72
CA ASN A 111 8.07 13.84 -2.67
C ASN A 111 8.16 14.42 -4.09
N LYS A 112 7.72 15.66 -4.26
CA LYS A 112 7.73 16.39 -5.52
C LYS A 112 8.98 17.23 -5.70
N ALA A 113 9.30 17.57 -6.94
CA ALA A 113 10.30 18.60 -7.22
C ALA A 113 9.99 19.88 -6.41
N ASN A 114 11.04 20.48 -5.82
CA ASN A 114 11.03 21.61 -4.90
C ASN A 114 10.56 21.33 -3.46
N ASP A 115 10.13 20.10 -3.11
CA ASP A 115 9.93 19.76 -1.69
C ASP A 115 11.25 19.93 -0.91
N ILE A 116 11.15 20.34 0.35
CA ILE A 116 12.29 20.48 1.26
C ILE A 116 12.33 19.30 2.22
N ILE A 117 13.49 18.63 2.28
CA ILE A 117 13.82 17.64 3.29
C ILE A 117 14.74 18.29 4.32
N ARG A 118 14.35 18.23 5.60
CA ARG A 118 15.17 18.73 6.70
C ARG A 118 15.87 17.59 7.39
N ALA A 119 17.13 17.78 7.75
CA ALA A 119 17.91 16.74 8.40
C ALA A 119 18.77 17.29 9.53
N HIS A 120 18.77 16.57 10.65
CA HIS A 120 19.70 16.69 11.76
C HIS A 120 20.75 15.59 11.60
N GLY A 121 21.92 15.98 11.10
CA GLY A 121 22.97 15.06 10.67
C GLY A 121 24.23 15.10 11.52
N THR A 122 25.07 14.10 11.32
CA THR A 122 26.41 14.03 11.92
C THR A 122 27.45 13.59 10.91
N VAL A 123 28.65 14.16 10.98
CA VAL A 123 29.81 13.69 10.23
C VAL A 123 30.99 13.54 11.18
N LEU A 124 31.66 12.38 11.10
CA LEU A 124 32.94 12.14 11.77
C LEU A 124 34.08 12.70 10.91
N TYR A 125 34.98 13.45 11.52
CA TYR A 125 36.18 14.00 10.90
C TYR A 125 37.43 13.52 11.63
N ARG A 126 38.52 13.36 10.87
CA ARG A 126 39.87 13.09 11.36
C ARG A 126 40.79 14.23 10.96
N GLN A 127 41.67 14.65 11.87
CA GLN A 127 42.68 15.65 11.57
C GLN A 127 43.91 15.00 10.94
N GLU A 128 44.28 15.45 9.74
CA GLU A 128 45.46 15.00 9.01
C GLU A 128 46.23 16.20 8.49
N ALA A 129 47.53 16.31 8.81
CA ALA A 129 48.41 17.38 8.31
C ALA A 129 47.84 18.82 8.47
N GLY A 130 47.04 19.06 9.51
CA GLY A 130 46.42 20.36 9.79
C GLY A 130 45.07 20.61 9.11
N THR A 131 44.54 19.66 8.35
CA THR A 131 43.19 19.73 7.73
C THR A 131 42.26 18.67 8.30
N TRP A 132 40.97 19.00 8.38
CA TRP A 132 39.92 18.07 8.79
C TRP A 132 39.41 17.31 7.57
N GLN A 133 39.57 15.99 7.56
CA GLN A 133 39.04 15.12 6.52
C GLN A 133 37.86 14.30 7.04
N ALA A 134 36.78 14.25 6.28
CA ALA A 134 35.60 13.48 6.65
C ALA A 134 35.89 11.98 6.59
N VAL A 135 35.64 11.27 7.68
CA VAL A 135 35.74 9.81 7.75
C VAL A 135 34.48 9.21 7.12
N MET A 136 34.62 8.60 5.94
CA MET A 136 33.53 7.94 5.24
C MET A 136 33.21 6.57 5.86
N PRO A 137 31.95 6.24 6.16
CA PRO A 137 31.53 4.85 6.26
C PRO A 137 31.69 4.20 4.88
N ALA A 138 32.14 2.95 4.82
CA ALA A 138 32.29 2.25 3.55
C ALA A 138 30.93 2.05 2.84
N GLY A 139 30.75 2.69 1.68
CA GLY A 139 30.10 2.08 0.52
C GLY A 139 28.59 1.84 0.54
N TYR A 140 27.75 2.81 0.91
CA TYR A 140 26.34 2.75 0.51
C TYR A 140 26.17 3.23 -0.94
N GLN A 141 25.98 2.29 -1.87
CA GLN A 141 25.42 2.53 -3.20
C GLN A 141 24.07 1.80 -3.25
N PRO A 142 22.95 2.47 -3.58
CA PRO A 142 21.66 1.80 -3.66
C PRO A 142 21.74 0.71 -4.75
N PRO A 143 21.33 -0.54 -4.45
CA PRO A 143 21.32 -1.59 -5.46
C PRO A 143 20.31 -1.22 -6.55
N VAL A 144 20.78 -1.03 -7.78
CA VAL A 144 19.89 -0.94 -8.95
C VAL A 144 19.34 -2.33 -9.20
N ALA A 145 18.04 -2.48 -8.96
CA ALA A 145 17.31 -3.68 -9.29
C ALA A 145 17.52 -4.10 -10.76
N PRO A 146 18.05 -5.30 -11.04
CA PRO A 146 18.02 -5.81 -12.39
C PRO A 146 16.56 -5.94 -12.84
N GLY A 147 16.25 -5.52 -14.06
CA GLY A 147 14.95 -5.85 -14.68
C GLY A 147 14.76 -7.37 -14.69
N VAL A 148 13.52 -7.85 -14.59
CA VAL A 148 13.17 -9.30 -14.53
C VAL A 148 13.81 -10.11 -15.67
N LEU A 149 14.07 -9.48 -16.81
CA LEU A 149 14.68 -10.09 -18.00
C LEU A 149 16.22 -10.00 -18.04
N ALA A 150 16.87 -9.39 -17.04
CA ALA A 150 18.28 -9.04 -17.05
C ALA A 150 19.13 -9.77 -15.97
N ALA A 151 18.54 -10.74 -15.25
CA ALA A 151 19.23 -11.51 -14.22
C ALA A 151 19.97 -12.71 -14.86
N THR A 152 21.29 -12.80 -14.63
CA THR A 152 22.14 -13.94 -15.05
C THR A 152 22.86 -14.54 -13.84
N PRO A 153 23.24 -15.83 -13.86
CA PRO A 153 24.01 -16.46 -12.78
C PRO A 153 25.30 -15.70 -12.45
N GLU A 154 25.95 -15.14 -13.46
CA GLU A 154 27.17 -14.34 -13.34
C GLU A 154 26.92 -13.04 -12.55
N ARG A 155 25.83 -12.32 -12.84
CA ARG A 155 25.44 -11.11 -12.08
C ARG A 155 25.07 -11.43 -10.65
N THR A 156 24.37 -12.53 -10.42
CA THR A 156 24.07 -13.01 -9.05
C THR A 156 25.34 -13.35 -8.28
N GLY A 157 26.32 -14.02 -8.92
CA GLY A 157 27.62 -14.30 -8.34
C GLY A 157 28.42 -13.04 -7.97
N ALA A 158 28.38 -12.02 -8.83
CA ALA A 158 29.00 -10.72 -8.56
C ALA A 158 28.36 -10.01 -7.35
N MET A 159 27.03 -10.04 -7.23
CA MET A 159 26.31 -9.49 -6.06
C MET A 159 26.66 -10.21 -4.76
N LEU A 160 26.74 -11.54 -4.76
CA LEU A 160 27.15 -12.32 -3.59
C LEU A 160 28.59 -11.98 -3.17
N THR A 161 29.47 -11.77 -4.15
CA THR A 161 30.86 -11.36 -3.88
C THR A 161 30.91 -9.96 -3.28
N ALA A 162 30.09 -9.01 -3.76
CA ALA A 162 30.00 -7.67 -3.20
C ALA A 162 29.44 -7.68 -1.76
N LEU A 163 28.38 -8.45 -1.50
CA LEU A 163 27.83 -8.61 -0.15
C LEU A 163 28.86 -9.20 0.82
N ARG A 164 29.59 -10.24 0.39
CA ARG A 164 30.69 -10.81 1.19
C ARG A 164 31.73 -9.75 1.54
N LYS A 165 32.17 -8.94 0.56
CA LYS A 165 33.13 -7.86 0.79
C LYS A 165 32.61 -6.82 1.78
N VAL A 166 31.32 -6.50 1.77
CA VAL A 166 30.71 -5.58 2.74
C VAL A 166 30.78 -6.16 4.15
N VAL A 167 30.41 -7.43 4.32
CA VAL A 167 30.49 -8.12 5.63
C VAL A 167 31.94 -8.24 6.11
N GLU A 168 32.88 -8.55 5.22
CA GLU A 168 34.31 -8.68 5.52
C GLU A 168 35.03 -7.33 5.73
N ALA A 169 34.44 -6.21 5.29
CA ALA A 169 34.99 -4.88 5.47
C ALA A 169 34.79 -4.34 6.90
N PHE A 170 33.95 -4.98 7.73
CA PHE A 170 33.83 -4.63 9.13
C PHE A 170 35.09 -5.05 9.92
N PRO A 171 35.68 -4.18 10.76
CA PRO A 171 36.90 -4.50 11.50
C PRO A 171 36.78 -5.77 12.34
N ARG A 172 37.90 -6.46 12.61
CA ARG A 172 37.88 -7.68 13.46
C ARG A 172 37.41 -7.46 14.90
N ASP A 173 37.29 -6.21 15.33
CA ASP A 173 36.85 -5.78 16.67
C ASP A 173 35.34 -5.40 16.70
N THR A 174 34.59 -5.78 15.66
CA THR A 174 33.14 -5.56 15.53
C THR A 174 32.40 -6.17 16.72
N SER A 175 31.49 -5.40 17.33
CA SER A 175 30.81 -5.85 18.55
C SER A 175 29.81 -6.98 18.24
N PRO A 176 29.51 -7.88 19.20
CA PRO A 176 28.53 -8.95 19.01
C PRO A 176 27.16 -8.45 18.48
N GLU A 177 26.76 -7.24 18.86
CA GLU A 177 25.52 -6.61 18.41
C GLU A 177 25.54 -6.23 16.92
N GLN A 178 26.70 -5.83 16.40
CA GLN A 178 26.87 -5.51 14.98
C GLN A 178 26.84 -6.78 14.12
N TYR A 179 27.45 -7.86 14.58
CA TYR A 179 27.33 -9.17 13.92
C TYR A 179 25.90 -9.70 13.96
N ALA A 180 25.19 -9.55 15.09
CA ALA A 180 23.80 -9.94 15.21
C ALA A 180 22.89 -9.20 14.20
N ALA A 181 23.09 -7.89 14.01
CA ALA A 181 22.36 -7.11 13.02
C ALA A 181 22.64 -7.57 11.58
N ILE A 182 23.91 -7.87 11.25
CA ILE A 182 24.28 -8.41 9.93
C ILE A 182 23.63 -9.79 9.71
N GLU A 183 23.68 -10.66 10.71
CA GLU A 183 23.05 -11.98 10.67
C GLU A 183 21.53 -11.88 10.49
N GLU A 184 20.87 -10.98 11.21
CA GLU A 184 19.43 -10.74 11.09
C GLU A 184 19.04 -10.31 9.67
N GLU A 185 19.76 -9.33 9.10
CA GLU A 185 19.49 -8.84 7.74
C GLU A 185 19.79 -9.90 6.67
N LEU A 186 20.89 -10.65 6.80
CA LEU A 186 21.21 -11.74 5.87
C LEU A 186 20.19 -12.88 5.98
N ALA A 187 19.72 -13.21 7.18
CA ALA A 187 18.69 -14.20 7.40
C ALA A 187 17.34 -13.76 6.79
N ALA A 188 16.97 -12.49 6.95
CA ALA A 188 15.77 -11.90 6.34
C ALA A 188 15.87 -11.93 4.81
N ALA A 189 17.01 -11.53 4.24
CA ALA A 189 17.26 -11.58 2.80
C ALA A 189 17.20 -13.02 2.26
N GLN A 190 17.83 -13.97 2.95
CA GLN A 190 17.79 -15.39 2.59
C GLN A 190 16.36 -15.94 2.63
N ALA A 191 15.60 -15.63 3.68
CA ALA A 191 14.21 -16.04 3.82
C ALA A 191 13.35 -15.47 2.69
N SER A 192 13.53 -14.19 2.35
CA SER A 192 12.85 -13.53 1.23
C SER A 192 13.17 -14.17 -0.11
N ILE A 193 14.45 -14.46 -0.40
CA ILE A 193 14.88 -15.17 -1.62
C ILE A 193 14.22 -16.55 -1.69
N ARG A 194 14.26 -17.33 -0.61
CA ARG A 194 13.64 -18.67 -0.56
C ARG A 194 12.13 -18.61 -0.78
N ALA A 195 11.44 -17.67 -0.13
CA ALA A 195 10.01 -17.49 -0.29
C ALA A 195 9.66 -17.13 -1.74
N ARG A 196 10.43 -16.25 -2.37
CA ARG A 196 10.23 -15.86 -3.77
C ARG A 196 10.47 -16.99 -4.76
N LEU A 197 11.55 -17.75 -4.57
CA LEU A 197 11.82 -18.95 -5.38
C LEU A 197 10.73 -20.00 -5.21
N ALA A 198 10.26 -20.21 -3.98
CA ALA A 198 9.14 -21.12 -3.71
C ALA A 198 7.87 -20.66 -4.44
N ARG A 199 7.54 -19.37 -4.44
CA ARG A 199 6.40 -18.84 -5.20
C ARG A 199 6.58 -18.98 -6.71
N ALA A 200 7.78 -18.77 -7.22
CA ALA A 200 8.08 -18.92 -8.63
C ALA A 200 7.96 -20.39 -9.10
N SER A 201 8.48 -21.34 -8.31
CA SER A 201 8.47 -22.77 -8.65
C SER A 201 7.12 -23.45 -8.37
N ASN A 202 6.52 -23.15 -7.22
CA ASN A 202 5.35 -23.86 -6.70
C ASN A 202 4.05 -23.07 -6.83
N GLY A 203 4.15 -21.76 -7.06
CA GLY A 203 2.98 -20.89 -7.06
C GLY A 203 2.69 -20.21 -5.72
N TYR A 204 1.60 -19.45 -5.68
CA TYR A 204 1.15 -18.75 -4.48
C TYR A 204 -0.35 -18.84 -4.32
N ALA A 205 -0.80 -18.85 -3.07
CA ALA A 205 -2.21 -18.88 -2.73
C ALA A 205 -2.81 -17.47 -2.75
N ILE A 206 -4.05 -17.38 -3.22
CA ILE A 206 -4.86 -16.16 -3.21
C ILE A 206 -6.13 -16.45 -2.43
N ALA A 207 -6.36 -15.74 -1.34
CA ALA A 207 -7.62 -15.88 -0.62
C ALA A 207 -8.74 -15.20 -1.44
N ALA A 208 -9.69 -16.00 -1.93
CA ALA A 208 -10.73 -15.55 -2.83
C ALA A 208 -12.10 -15.56 -2.14
N GLY A 209 -12.89 -16.62 -2.23
CA GLY A 209 -14.24 -16.61 -1.65
C GLY A 209 -14.92 -17.95 -1.80
N ALA A 210 -16.24 -17.99 -1.64
CA ALA A 210 -17.02 -19.22 -1.75
C ALA A 210 -16.80 -19.94 -3.10
N GLU A 211 -16.97 -21.25 -3.12
CA GLU A 211 -16.72 -22.14 -4.27
C GLU A 211 -17.43 -21.70 -5.57
N HIS A 212 -18.61 -21.10 -5.44
CA HIS A 212 -19.38 -20.55 -6.56
C HIS A 212 -19.55 -19.02 -6.45
N GLY A 213 -18.66 -18.35 -5.71
CA GLY A 213 -18.67 -16.90 -5.52
C GLY A 213 -17.96 -16.13 -6.62
N GLN A 214 -18.26 -14.84 -6.73
CA GLN A 214 -17.67 -13.94 -7.72
C GLN A 214 -16.16 -13.74 -7.52
N TYR A 215 -15.69 -13.68 -6.27
CA TYR A 215 -14.26 -13.56 -5.95
C TYR A 215 -13.45 -14.74 -6.50
N LEU A 216 -13.94 -15.97 -6.37
CA LEU A 216 -13.24 -17.15 -6.89
C LEU A 216 -13.19 -17.15 -8.43
N ARG A 217 -14.29 -16.75 -9.10
CA ARG A 217 -14.34 -16.62 -10.56
C ARG A 217 -13.38 -15.54 -11.07
N VAL A 218 -13.39 -14.36 -10.44
CA VAL A 218 -12.45 -13.28 -10.77
C VAL A 218 -11.01 -13.70 -10.54
N ALA A 219 -10.68 -14.30 -9.39
CA ALA A 219 -9.33 -14.76 -9.13
C ALA A 219 -8.88 -15.79 -10.19
N ARG A 220 -9.72 -16.77 -10.53
CA ARG A 220 -9.39 -17.71 -11.62
C ARG A 220 -9.18 -17.02 -12.96
N ALA A 221 -10.04 -16.06 -13.31
CA ALA A 221 -9.94 -15.33 -14.57
C ALA A 221 -8.70 -14.44 -14.63
N LEU A 222 -8.39 -13.70 -13.55
CA LEU A 222 -7.18 -12.88 -13.43
C LEU A 222 -5.94 -13.72 -13.71
N PHE A 223 -5.80 -14.87 -13.05
CA PHE A 223 -4.60 -15.70 -13.14
C PHE A 223 -4.64 -16.78 -14.22
N SER A 224 -5.69 -16.80 -15.03
CA SER A 224 -5.75 -17.67 -16.22
C SER A 224 -4.69 -17.24 -17.21
N GLY A 225 -3.90 -18.19 -17.73
CA GLY A 225 -2.85 -17.91 -18.71
C GLY A 225 -1.63 -17.14 -18.15
N MET A 226 -1.63 -16.74 -16.88
CA MET A 226 -0.40 -16.28 -16.23
C MET A 226 0.50 -17.51 -16.00
N GLY A 227 1.73 -17.51 -16.54
CA GLY A 227 2.70 -18.59 -16.30
C GLY A 227 3.07 -18.81 -14.82
N SER A 228 2.58 -17.96 -13.91
CA SER A 228 2.63 -18.14 -12.47
C SER A 228 1.47 -19.02 -11.97
N ARG A 229 1.78 -20.07 -11.18
CA ARG A 229 0.80 -20.94 -10.52
C ARG A 229 0.08 -20.22 -9.37
N ALA A 230 -0.82 -19.29 -9.65
CA ALA A 230 -1.70 -18.77 -8.60
C ALA A 230 -2.81 -19.77 -8.31
N VAL A 231 -3.06 -20.04 -7.02
CA VAL A 231 -4.10 -20.97 -6.57
C VAL A 231 -5.15 -20.18 -5.78
N PRO A 232 -6.30 -19.84 -6.39
CA PRO A 232 -7.41 -19.25 -5.68
C PRO A 232 -7.96 -20.23 -4.62
N LEU A 233 -7.95 -19.82 -3.36
CA LEU A 233 -8.47 -20.59 -2.24
C LEU A 233 -9.94 -20.30 -2.02
N ILE A 234 -10.69 -21.35 -1.68
CA ILE A 234 -12.07 -21.23 -1.22
C ILE A 234 -12.05 -20.76 0.23
N THR A 235 -12.82 -19.72 0.52
CA THR A 235 -12.93 -19.09 1.85
C THR A 235 -14.36 -18.63 2.11
N ARG A 236 -14.62 -18.11 3.31
CA ARG A 236 -15.88 -17.49 3.73
C ARG A 236 -16.01 -16.01 3.36
N GLY A 237 -14.98 -15.41 2.76
CA GLY A 237 -15.02 -14.05 2.22
C GLY A 237 -13.99 -13.09 2.81
N GLY A 238 -14.22 -11.79 2.58
CA GLY A 238 -13.21 -10.74 2.75
C GLY A 238 -12.54 -10.68 4.12
N GLU A 239 -13.26 -10.83 5.23
CA GLU A 239 -12.61 -10.76 6.55
C GLU A 239 -11.72 -11.97 6.83
N GLU A 240 -12.13 -13.18 6.43
CA GLU A 240 -11.27 -14.36 6.50
C GLU A 240 -10.04 -14.19 5.60
N ASN A 241 -10.22 -13.65 4.40
CA ASN A 241 -9.12 -13.41 3.46
C ASN A 241 -8.07 -12.44 4.02
N LEU A 242 -8.52 -11.36 4.67
CA LEU A 242 -7.65 -10.39 5.33
C LEU A 242 -6.89 -11.01 6.51
N ARG A 243 -7.52 -11.91 7.28
CA ARG A 243 -6.83 -12.66 8.36
C ARG A 243 -5.79 -13.64 7.79
N LEU A 244 -6.12 -14.32 6.69
CA LEU A 244 -5.17 -15.20 6.00
C LEU A 244 -3.97 -14.42 5.47
N LEU A 245 -4.21 -13.25 4.87
CA LEU A 245 -3.15 -12.36 4.38
C LEU A 245 -2.27 -11.88 5.55
N ARG A 246 -2.88 -11.33 6.61
CA ARG A 246 -2.16 -10.88 7.82
C ARG A 246 -1.29 -11.98 8.43
N SER A 247 -1.75 -13.23 8.41
CA SER A 247 -1.00 -14.37 8.95
C SER A 247 0.10 -14.91 8.03
N GLY A 248 0.25 -14.36 6.82
CA GLY A 248 1.20 -14.84 5.82
C GLY A 248 0.83 -16.17 5.16
N LYS A 249 -0.39 -16.70 5.39
CA LYS A 249 -0.88 -17.95 4.79
C LYS A 249 -1.21 -17.80 3.31
N VAL A 250 -1.50 -16.58 2.87
CA VAL A 250 -1.64 -16.19 1.46
C VAL A 250 -0.85 -14.92 1.24
N SER A 251 -0.47 -14.66 -0.01
CA SER A 251 0.26 -13.43 -0.37
C SER A 251 -0.64 -12.42 -1.09
N LEU A 252 -1.79 -12.86 -1.61
CA LEU A 252 -2.83 -11.98 -2.15
C LEU A 252 -4.19 -12.32 -1.54
N ALA A 253 -5.05 -11.32 -1.43
CA ALA A 253 -6.42 -11.50 -0.97
C ALA A 253 -7.38 -10.62 -1.78
N LEU A 254 -8.58 -11.14 -2.02
CA LEU A 254 -9.72 -10.34 -2.43
C LEU A 254 -10.51 -9.93 -1.19
N ALA A 255 -10.84 -8.65 -1.05
CA ALA A 255 -11.74 -8.20 0.00
C ALA A 255 -12.45 -6.91 -0.40
N GLN A 256 -13.57 -6.66 0.26
CA GLN A 256 -14.29 -5.39 0.15
C GLN A 256 -13.45 -4.25 0.74
N GLY A 257 -13.56 -3.05 0.17
CA GLY A 257 -12.85 -1.86 0.63
C GLY A 257 -13.16 -1.47 2.07
N ASP A 258 -14.41 -1.59 2.50
CA ASP A 258 -14.79 -1.32 3.90
C ASP A 258 -14.12 -2.26 4.89
N ALA A 259 -14.05 -3.55 4.59
CA ALA A 259 -13.34 -4.53 5.43
C ALA A 259 -11.81 -4.35 5.38
N ALA A 260 -11.26 -3.97 4.22
CA ALA A 260 -9.84 -3.66 4.10
C ALA A 260 -9.44 -2.46 4.98
N LEU A 261 -10.30 -1.45 5.07
CA LEU A 261 -10.11 -0.32 5.96
C LEU A 261 -10.12 -0.75 7.43
N ASP A 262 -11.15 -1.51 7.84
CA ASP A 262 -11.24 -2.05 9.21
C ASP A 262 -9.98 -2.84 9.58
N ALA A 263 -9.46 -3.66 8.65
CA ALA A 263 -8.24 -4.42 8.87
C ALA A 263 -6.98 -3.55 8.95
N TYR A 264 -6.89 -2.51 8.12
CA TYR A 264 -5.78 -1.56 8.11
C TYR A 264 -5.72 -0.77 9.41
N GLU A 265 -6.86 -0.24 9.88
CA GLU A 265 -6.98 0.57 11.09
C GLU A 265 -7.08 -0.26 12.38
N GLY A 266 -7.39 -1.56 12.27
CA GLY A 266 -7.58 -2.41 13.44
C GLY A 266 -8.89 -2.11 14.17
N THR A 267 -9.96 -1.84 13.42
CA THR A 267 -11.29 -1.53 13.95
C THR A 267 -12.29 -2.63 13.57
N GLY A 268 -13.55 -2.50 13.98
CA GLY A 268 -14.61 -3.45 13.64
C GLY A 268 -14.24 -4.90 14.00
N ALA A 269 -14.34 -5.81 13.01
CA ALA A 269 -14.02 -7.23 13.15
C ALA A 269 -12.52 -7.54 13.40
N PHE A 270 -11.66 -6.52 13.36
CA PHE A 270 -10.21 -6.62 13.57
C PHE A 270 -9.73 -5.93 14.84
N ALA A 271 -10.62 -5.37 15.67
CA ALA A 271 -10.27 -4.68 16.92
C ALA A 271 -9.37 -5.51 17.85
N GLY A 272 -9.67 -6.82 17.99
CA GLY A 272 -8.86 -7.73 18.81
C GLY A 272 -7.49 -8.09 18.20
N GLN A 273 -7.21 -7.72 16.96
CA GLN A 273 -5.95 -8.00 16.27
C GLN A 273 -5.07 -6.74 16.10
N GLY A 274 -5.63 -5.54 16.32
CA GLY A 274 -4.95 -4.26 16.08
C GLY A 274 -4.74 -3.94 14.58
N PRO A 275 -4.10 -2.81 14.24
CA PRO A 275 -3.91 -2.35 12.86
C PRO A 275 -3.02 -3.25 11.98
N HIS A 276 -3.39 -3.48 10.71
CA HIS A 276 -2.53 -4.12 9.70
C HIS A 276 -1.85 -3.07 8.81
N ILE A 277 -0.87 -2.35 9.35
CA ILE A 277 -0.20 -1.23 8.68
C ILE A 277 0.53 -1.62 7.38
N ALA A 278 0.84 -2.90 7.20
CA ALA A 278 1.49 -3.45 6.01
C ALA A 278 0.51 -3.68 4.83
N LEU A 279 -0.81 -3.62 5.06
CA LEU A 279 -1.81 -3.87 4.02
C LEU A 279 -1.70 -2.84 2.89
N ARG A 280 -1.64 -3.33 1.65
CA ARG A 280 -1.61 -2.49 0.44
C ARG A 280 -2.64 -2.95 -0.57
N GLY A 281 -3.34 -2.00 -1.17
CA GLY A 281 -4.19 -2.26 -2.33
C GLY A 281 -3.35 -2.38 -3.60
N VAL A 282 -3.51 -3.46 -4.35
CA VAL A 282 -2.94 -3.60 -5.71
C VAL A 282 -3.83 -2.86 -6.71
N THR A 283 -5.15 -3.04 -6.64
CA THR A 283 -6.12 -2.32 -7.47
C THR A 283 -7.54 -2.50 -6.93
N SER A 284 -8.42 -1.56 -7.22
CA SER A 284 -9.87 -1.79 -7.28
C SER A 284 -10.21 -2.55 -8.55
N LEU A 285 -11.08 -3.56 -8.45
CA LEU A 285 -11.46 -4.44 -9.57
C LEU A 285 -12.84 -4.08 -10.12
N TYR A 286 -13.85 -3.97 -9.26
CA TYR A 286 -15.23 -3.66 -9.64
C TYR A 286 -16.04 -3.21 -8.42
N PRO A 287 -17.15 -2.47 -8.62
CA PRO A 287 -18.06 -2.12 -7.53
C PRO A 287 -18.88 -3.33 -7.06
N GLU A 288 -19.13 -3.38 -5.76
CA GLU A 288 -20.03 -4.32 -5.11
C GLU A 288 -21.13 -3.54 -4.39
N PRO A 289 -22.27 -3.27 -5.07
CA PRO A 289 -23.39 -2.59 -4.44
C PRO A 289 -24.11 -3.49 -3.43
N LEU A 290 -24.66 -2.85 -2.39
CA LEU A 290 -25.57 -3.51 -1.48
C LEU A 290 -26.93 -3.74 -2.16
N HIS A 291 -27.36 -4.99 -2.13
CA HIS A 291 -28.70 -5.43 -2.50
C HIS A 291 -29.52 -5.69 -1.23
N VAL A 292 -30.69 -5.07 -1.14
CA VAL A 292 -31.71 -5.40 -0.14
C VAL A 292 -32.88 -6.05 -0.85
N LEU A 293 -32.86 -7.39 -0.90
CA LEU A 293 -33.79 -8.19 -1.68
C LEU A 293 -34.97 -8.63 -0.82
N VAL A 294 -36.16 -8.50 -1.38
CA VAL A 294 -37.41 -9.00 -0.80
C VAL A 294 -38.25 -9.64 -1.91
N ARG A 295 -39.22 -10.47 -1.53
CA ARG A 295 -40.19 -11.00 -2.49
C ARG A 295 -40.98 -9.86 -3.14
N ALA A 296 -41.32 -9.98 -4.41
CA ALA A 296 -42.11 -8.95 -5.10
C ALA A 296 -43.49 -8.73 -4.44
N ASP A 297 -44.11 -9.81 -3.95
CA ASP A 297 -45.41 -9.80 -3.26
C ASP A 297 -45.36 -9.37 -1.79
N SER A 298 -44.17 -9.08 -1.26
CA SER A 298 -43.99 -8.63 0.12
C SER A 298 -44.56 -7.22 0.34
N LYS A 299 -45.03 -6.94 1.55
CA LYS A 299 -45.50 -5.59 1.97
C LYS A 299 -44.38 -4.63 2.39
N LEU A 300 -43.11 -5.05 2.38
CA LEU A 300 -41.96 -4.26 2.86
C LEU A 300 -41.55 -3.20 1.83
N ASN A 301 -41.80 -1.91 2.01
CA ASN A 301 -41.51 -0.91 0.98
C ASN A 301 -40.21 -0.11 1.22
N SER A 302 -39.67 -0.20 2.44
CA SER A 302 -38.49 0.56 2.88
C SER A 302 -37.62 -0.25 3.83
N ILE A 303 -36.39 0.21 4.07
CA ILE A 303 -35.50 -0.39 5.07
C ILE A 303 -36.12 -0.32 6.48
N ALA A 304 -36.90 0.72 6.79
CA ALA A 304 -37.58 0.87 8.07
C ALA A 304 -38.58 -0.27 8.37
N ASP A 305 -39.16 -0.88 7.33
CA ASP A 305 -40.12 -1.98 7.44
C ASP A 305 -39.46 -3.32 7.87
N LEU A 306 -38.13 -3.38 7.87
CA LEU A 306 -37.38 -4.57 8.29
C LEU A 306 -37.43 -4.79 9.81
N ARG A 307 -37.90 -3.81 10.61
CA ARG A 307 -38.08 -4.00 12.05
C ARG A 307 -39.04 -5.17 12.34
N ARG A 308 -38.62 -6.03 13.26
CA ARG A 308 -39.29 -7.26 13.70
C ARG A 308 -39.46 -8.29 12.58
N LYS A 309 -38.62 -8.22 11.55
CA LYS A 309 -38.58 -9.18 10.44
C LYS A 309 -37.41 -10.12 10.58
N ARG A 310 -37.52 -11.25 9.89
CA ARG A 310 -36.42 -12.18 9.65
C ARG A 310 -35.58 -11.63 8.53
N VAL A 311 -34.31 -11.35 8.81
CA VAL A 311 -33.43 -10.67 7.86
C VAL A 311 -32.15 -11.47 7.73
N ALA A 312 -31.92 -12.02 6.53
CA ALA A 312 -30.65 -12.66 6.24
C ALA A 312 -29.58 -11.58 6.03
N ILE A 313 -28.57 -11.56 6.90
CA ILE A 313 -27.52 -10.52 6.92
C ILE A 313 -26.14 -11.07 6.53
N GLY A 314 -26.08 -12.29 5.99
CA GLY A 314 -24.81 -12.94 5.62
C GLY A 314 -24.15 -13.73 6.75
N GLN A 315 -23.12 -14.50 6.40
CA GLN A 315 -22.41 -15.39 7.33
C GLN A 315 -21.35 -14.65 8.16
N ILE A 316 -21.06 -15.15 9.36
CA ILE A 316 -19.94 -14.67 10.16
C ILE A 316 -18.62 -14.81 9.38
N GLY A 317 -17.85 -13.72 9.33
CA GLY A 317 -16.58 -13.63 8.60
C GLY A 317 -16.72 -13.14 7.15
N ALA A 318 -17.94 -12.92 6.66
CA ALA A 318 -18.18 -12.24 5.40
C ALA A 318 -18.24 -10.71 5.62
N ALA A 319 -17.47 -9.94 4.86
CA ALA A 319 -17.48 -8.49 4.94
C ALA A 319 -18.88 -7.90 4.65
N SER A 320 -19.68 -8.56 3.81
CA SER A 320 -21.06 -8.16 3.50
C SER A 320 -21.96 -8.12 4.73
N ARG A 321 -21.68 -8.95 5.75
CA ARG A 321 -22.39 -8.95 7.02
C ARG A 321 -22.15 -7.67 7.80
N THR A 322 -20.90 -7.24 7.87
CA THR A 322 -20.51 -5.99 8.51
C THR A 322 -21.15 -4.80 7.80
N THR A 323 -21.14 -4.80 6.46
CA THR A 323 -21.86 -3.78 5.67
C THR A 323 -23.37 -3.78 5.95
N ALA A 324 -24.03 -4.95 5.99
CA ALA A 324 -25.45 -5.07 6.27
C ALA A 324 -25.82 -4.49 7.66
N ILE A 325 -25.02 -4.77 8.69
CA ILE A 325 -25.22 -4.21 10.03
C ILE A 325 -25.10 -2.68 10.01
N ARG A 326 -24.05 -2.14 9.36
CA ARG A 326 -23.81 -0.69 9.29
C ARG A 326 -24.95 0.03 8.58
N VAL A 327 -25.51 -0.59 7.53
CA VAL A 327 -26.67 -0.05 6.81
C VAL A 327 -27.92 -0.05 7.70
N LEU A 328 -28.22 -1.17 8.37
CA LEU A 328 -29.34 -1.22 9.31
C LEU A 328 -29.20 -0.16 10.42
N GLN A 329 -28.00 0.01 10.98
CA GLN A 329 -27.69 1.04 11.97
C GLN A 329 -27.88 2.46 11.42
N ALA A 330 -27.48 2.74 10.17
CA ALA A 330 -27.70 4.03 9.52
C ALA A 330 -29.20 4.36 9.35
N HIS A 331 -30.07 3.34 9.30
CA HIS A 331 -31.53 3.46 9.33
C HIS A 331 -32.15 3.39 10.75
N GLY A 332 -31.30 3.40 11.79
CA GLY A 332 -31.74 3.33 13.18
C GLY A 332 -32.37 1.99 13.55
N ILE A 333 -31.91 0.89 12.94
CA ILE A 333 -32.33 -0.48 13.23
C ILE A 333 -31.15 -1.20 13.88
N ALA A 334 -31.29 -1.53 15.16
CA ALA A 334 -30.33 -2.39 15.86
C ALA A 334 -30.55 -3.86 15.48
N LEU A 335 -29.54 -4.70 15.69
CA LEU A 335 -29.70 -6.16 15.50
C LEU A 335 -30.80 -6.75 16.39
N ALA A 336 -31.03 -6.17 17.57
CA ALA A 336 -32.11 -6.59 18.47
C ALA A 336 -33.52 -6.20 17.96
N ASP A 337 -33.62 -5.29 16.98
CA ASP A 337 -34.88 -4.91 16.38
C ASP A 337 -35.31 -5.87 15.25
N ILE A 338 -34.50 -6.88 14.92
CA ILE A 338 -34.77 -7.87 13.87
C ILE A 338 -34.50 -9.29 14.39
N GLU A 339 -34.92 -10.30 13.63
CA GLU A 339 -34.43 -11.67 13.77
C GLU A 339 -33.31 -11.88 12.74
N PRO A 340 -32.03 -11.71 13.11
CA PRO A 340 -30.93 -11.84 12.15
C PRO A 340 -30.69 -13.31 11.81
N LEU A 341 -30.66 -13.62 10.52
CA LEU A 341 -30.39 -14.95 10.00
C LEU A 341 -29.03 -15.00 9.29
N GLU A 342 -28.28 -16.06 9.54
CA GLU A 342 -26.93 -16.24 9.02
C GLU A 342 -26.92 -17.28 7.90
N PHE A 343 -27.00 -16.80 6.66
CA PHE A 343 -27.01 -17.64 5.47
C PHE A 343 -25.95 -17.20 4.47
N SER A 344 -25.45 -18.15 3.68
CA SER A 344 -24.81 -17.80 2.40
C SER A 344 -25.85 -17.17 1.46
N ILE A 345 -25.44 -16.43 0.44
CA ILE A 345 -26.38 -15.79 -0.50
C ILE A 345 -27.37 -16.80 -1.11
N ASN A 346 -26.88 -17.96 -1.55
CA ASN A 346 -27.76 -19.01 -2.12
C ASN A 346 -28.73 -19.56 -1.06
N GLY A 347 -28.25 -19.78 0.18
CA GLY A 347 -29.11 -20.21 1.28
C GLY A 347 -30.16 -19.15 1.65
N ALA A 348 -29.78 -17.87 1.60
CA ALA A 348 -30.65 -16.74 1.91
C ALA A 348 -31.75 -16.57 0.86
N LEU A 349 -31.41 -16.71 -0.43
CA LEU A 349 -32.37 -16.65 -1.54
C LEU A 349 -33.35 -17.83 -1.50
N LEU A 350 -32.86 -19.05 -1.22
CA LEU A 350 -33.70 -20.22 -0.99
C LEU A 350 -34.61 -20.05 0.24
N ALA A 351 -34.10 -19.49 1.34
CA ALA A 351 -34.89 -19.19 2.52
C ALA A 351 -35.96 -18.13 2.21
N LEU A 352 -35.66 -17.14 1.37
CA LEU A 352 -36.62 -16.11 0.95
C LEU A 352 -37.74 -16.72 0.10
N GLN A 353 -37.38 -17.62 -0.83
CA GLN A 353 -38.33 -18.42 -1.61
C GLN A 353 -39.25 -19.25 -0.73
N GLN A 354 -38.71 -19.87 0.32
CA GLN A 354 -39.46 -20.71 1.27
C GLN A 354 -40.19 -19.91 2.36
N ASN A 355 -40.24 -18.57 2.30
CA ASN A 355 -40.77 -17.72 3.36
C ASN A 355 -40.15 -17.99 4.75
N LYS A 356 -38.89 -18.43 4.80
CA LYS A 356 -38.09 -18.62 6.01
C LYS A 356 -37.30 -17.36 6.40
N THR A 357 -37.10 -16.44 5.47
CA THR A 357 -36.65 -15.05 5.73
C THR A 357 -37.55 -14.07 4.99
N ASP A 358 -37.64 -12.84 5.48
CA ASP A 358 -38.48 -11.78 4.87
C ASP A 358 -37.66 -10.84 3.97
N ALA A 359 -36.35 -10.72 4.23
CA ALA A 359 -35.41 -9.94 3.44
C ALA A 359 -34.01 -10.58 3.42
N VAL A 360 -33.21 -10.21 2.41
CA VAL A 360 -31.80 -10.58 2.26
C VAL A 360 -30.98 -9.32 1.99
N LEU A 361 -29.98 -9.06 2.83
CA LEU A 361 -28.98 -8.02 2.60
C LEU A 361 -27.69 -8.67 2.14
N GLN A 362 -27.22 -8.30 0.94
CA GLN A 362 -26.00 -8.85 0.36
C GLN A 362 -25.22 -7.78 -0.39
N VAL A 363 -23.91 -7.72 -0.15
CA VAL A 363 -22.97 -6.95 -0.98
C VAL A 363 -22.43 -7.88 -2.05
N ILE A 364 -22.68 -7.58 -3.31
CA ILE A 364 -22.28 -8.43 -4.44
C ILE A 364 -22.26 -7.60 -5.74
N GLY A 365 -21.31 -7.88 -6.63
CA GLY A 365 -21.19 -7.17 -7.91
C GLY A 365 -22.38 -7.41 -8.84
N THR A 366 -22.76 -6.38 -9.61
CA THR A 366 -23.90 -6.39 -10.54
C THR A 366 -23.50 -6.63 -11.99
N PRO A 367 -24.28 -7.38 -12.78
CA PRO A 367 -25.39 -8.23 -12.34
C PRO A 367 -24.89 -9.47 -11.60
N ALA A 368 -25.55 -9.85 -10.51
CA ALA A 368 -25.20 -11.04 -9.74
C ALA A 368 -25.93 -12.29 -10.30
N ASP A 369 -25.17 -13.32 -10.67
CA ASP A 369 -25.72 -14.59 -11.18
C ASP A 369 -26.73 -15.19 -10.21
N SER A 370 -26.43 -15.23 -8.91
CA SER A 370 -27.33 -15.79 -7.90
C SER A 370 -28.70 -15.09 -7.84
N VAL A 371 -28.71 -13.76 -8.05
CA VAL A 371 -29.95 -12.96 -8.07
C VAL A 371 -30.69 -13.17 -9.38
N ARG A 372 -29.98 -13.16 -10.51
CA ARG A 372 -30.56 -13.45 -11.84
C ARG A 372 -31.20 -14.83 -11.87
N ASP A 373 -30.50 -15.83 -11.38
CA ASP A 373 -30.96 -17.22 -11.41
C ASP A 373 -32.16 -17.39 -10.47
N SER A 374 -32.17 -16.74 -9.29
CA SER A 374 -33.33 -16.79 -8.38
C SER A 374 -34.60 -16.15 -8.96
N LEU A 375 -34.48 -15.22 -9.91
CA LEU A 375 -35.63 -14.59 -10.57
C LEU A 375 -36.41 -15.56 -11.48
N THR A 376 -35.83 -16.71 -11.86
CA THR A 376 -36.58 -17.74 -12.61
C THR A 376 -37.62 -18.42 -11.74
N ASP A 377 -37.34 -18.54 -10.44
CA ASP A 377 -38.14 -19.33 -9.51
C ASP A 377 -39.07 -18.45 -8.65
N MET A 378 -38.69 -17.19 -8.42
CA MET A 378 -39.44 -16.26 -7.59
C MET A 378 -39.22 -14.80 -8.02
N PRO A 379 -40.29 -14.02 -8.28
CA PRO A 379 -40.17 -12.59 -8.48
C PRO A 379 -39.59 -11.89 -7.25
N LEU A 380 -38.51 -11.15 -7.46
CA LEU A 380 -37.82 -10.35 -6.44
C LEU A 380 -37.95 -8.86 -6.74
N ARG A 381 -37.85 -8.05 -5.69
CA ARG A 381 -37.66 -6.61 -5.79
C ARG A 381 -36.60 -6.14 -4.81
N MET A 382 -36.04 -4.97 -5.07
CA MET A 382 -35.00 -4.35 -4.25
C MET A 382 -35.54 -3.13 -3.51
N LEU A 383 -35.10 -2.94 -2.28
CA LEU A 383 -35.36 -1.73 -1.50
C LEU A 383 -34.21 -0.74 -1.71
N SER A 384 -34.54 0.50 -2.03
CA SER A 384 -33.59 1.62 -2.02
C SER A 384 -33.22 2.01 -0.59
N LEU A 385 -31.99 2.49 -0.41
CA LEU A 385 -31.55 3.16 0.81
C LEU A 385 -32.02 4.62 0.83
N ASP A 386 -32.17 5.16 2.02
CA ASP A 386 -32.54 6.57 2.21
C ASP A 386 -31.31 7.44 1.92
N ALA A 387 -31.51 8.61 1.30
CA ALA A 387 -30.43 9.54 0.99
C ALA A 387 -29.59 9.93 2.22
N LYS A 388 -30.23 10.06 3.40
CA LYS A 388 -29.55 10.33 4.67
C LYS A 388 -28.63 9.18 5.08
N ALA A 389 -29.07 7.93 4.90
CA ALA A 389 -28.27 6.75 5.22
C ALA A 389 -27.09 6.62 4.24
N ILE A 390 -27.33 6.85 2.95
CA ILE A 390 -26.27 6.89 1.93
C ILE A 390 -25.23 7.93 2.33
N SER A 391 -25.63 9.19 2.56
CA SER A 391 -24.71 10.27 2.97
C SER A 391 -23.89 9.89 4.21
N ALA A 392 -24.55 9.41 5.27
CA ALA A 392 -23.89 9.03 6.52
C ALA A 392 -22.88 7.89 6.33
N LEU A 393 -23.14 6.96 5.40
CA LEU A 393 -22.24 5.83 5.11
C LEU A 393 -21.11 6.23 4.15
N THR A 394 -21.28 7.27 3.35
CA THR A 394 -20.30 7.68 2.33
C THR A 394 -19.49 8.92 2.71
N GLU A 395 -19.75 9.51 3.88
CA GLU A 395 -18.85 10.48 4.52
C GLU A 395 -17.42 9.92 4.67
N GLU A 396 -16.43 10.81 4.68
CA GLU A 396 -15.00 10.48 4.46
C GLU A 396 -14.51 9.22 5.19
N LYS A 397 -13.77 8.39 4.44
CA LYS A 397 -13.03 7.20 4.93
C LYS A 397 -13.91 6.09 5.54
N LYS A 398 -14.97 5.66 4.86
CA LYS A 398 -15.74 4.44 5.27
C LYS A 398 -15.63 3.26 4.30
N GLY A 399 -14.91 3.42 3.19
CA GLY A 399 -14.81 2.39 2.15
C GLY A 399 -16.10 2.15 1.36
N TYR A 400 -17.06 3.08 1.45
CA TYR A 400 -18.30 3.08 0.69
C TYR A 400 -18.39 4.32 -0.21
N PHE A 401 -19.12 4.20 -1.31
CA PHE A 401 -19.48 5.29 -2.20
C PHE A 401 -20.95 5.17 -2.64
N PRO A 402 -21.64 6.27 -2.97
CA PRO A 402 -23.01 6.22 -3.49
C PRO A 402 -23.04 5.41 -4.78
N PHE A 403 -24.08 4.61 -4.98
CA PHE A 403 -24.24 3.80 -6.18
C PHE A 403 -25.71 3.67 -6.58
N THR A 404 -25.95 3.61 -7.88
CA THR A 404 -27.28 3.37 -8.46
C THR A 404 -27.26 2.07 -9.24
N ILE A 405 -28.01 1.06 -8.78
CA ILE A 405 -28.29 -0.12 -9.58
C ILE A 405 -29.33 0.29 -10.62
N GLN A 406 -28.88 0.46 -11.87
CA GLN A 406 -29.69 0.98 -12.97
C GLN A 406 -30.90 0.07 -13.24
N LYS A 407 -32.04 0.67 -13.61
CA LYS A 407 -33.20 -0.07 -14.10
C LYS A 407 -32.78 -1.03 -15.23
N GLY A 408 -33.39 -2.20 -15.26
CA GLY A 408 -33.04 -3.25 -16.23
C GLY A 408 -31.75 -4.04 -15.91
N THR A 409 -31.06 -3.77 -14.78
CA THR A 409 -29.95 -4.64 -14.33
C THR A 409 -30.42 -6.08 -14.10
N TYR A 410 -31.62 -6.23 -13.54
CA TYR A 410 -32.29 -7.51 -13.36
C TYR A 410 -33.63 -7.55 -14.09
N VAL A 411 -34.07 -8.76 -14.47
CA VAL A 411 -35.38 -8.99 -15.09
C VAL A 411 -36.47 -8.45 -14.16
N SER A 412 -37.45 -7.74 -14.72
CA SER A 412 -38.56 -7.10 -14.01
C SER A 412 -38.19 -5.94 -13.06
N GLN A 413 -36.92 -5.53 -13.00
CA GLN A 413 -36.51 -4.29 -12.32
C GLN A 413 -36.83 -3.08 -13.20
N THR A 414 -37.94 -2.39 -12.92
CA THR A 414 -38.43 -1.26 -13.73
C THR A 414 -37.94 0.11 -13.28
N THR A 415 -37.30 0.20 -12.10
CA THR A 415 -36.82 1.45 -11.50
C THR A 415 -35.37 1.35 -11.04
N ASP A 416 -34.71 2.51 -10.98
CA ASP A 416 -33.37 2.62 -10.41
C ASP A 416 -33.42 2.39 -8.90
N VAL A 417 -32.42 1.70 -8.36
CA VAL A 417 -32.28 1.46 -6.92
C VAL A 417 -31.09 2.26 -6.39
N GLN A 418 -31.39 3.18 -5.48
CA GLN A 418 -30.39 4.01 -4.81
C GLN A 418 -29.79 3.21 -3.65
N THR A 419 -28.47 3.10 -3.61
CA THR A 419 -27.78 2.31 -2.59
C THR A 419 -26.36 2.84 -2.35
N ILE A 420 -25.59 2.12 -1.56
CA ILE A 420 -24.13 2.26 -1.48
C ILE A 420 -23.47 1.08 -2.18
N ALA A 421 -22.24 1.29 -2.62
CA ALA A 421 -21.33 0.23 -3.02
C ALA A 421 -20.01 0.34 -2.25
N THR A 422 -19.33 -0.79 -2.13
CA THR A 422 -17.90 -0.84 -1.85
C THR A 422 -17.17 -1.34 -3.09
N ALA A 423 -15.84 -1.40 -3.07
CA ALA A 423 -15.06 -1.96 -4.16
C ALA A 423 -14.52 -3.34 -3.78
N ALA A 424 -14.57 -4.28 -4.71
CA ALA A 424 -13.77 -5.50 -4.65
C ALA A 424 -12.29 -5.12 -4.89
N LEU A 425 -11.46 -5.24 -3.86
CA LEU A 425 -10.04 -4.91 -3.93
C LEU A 425 -9.20 -6.17 -4.09
N LEU A 426 -8.16 -6.11 -4.93
CA LEU A 426 -7.02 -7.01 -4.84
C LEU A 426 -6.00 -6.41 -3.88
N LEU A 427 -5.62 -7.16 -2.86
CA LEU A 427 -4.79 -6.71 -1.75
C LEU A 427 -3.54 -7.59 -1.61
N THR A 428 -2.47 -6.97 -1.12
CA THR A 428 -1.19 -7.61 -0.79
C THR A 428 -0.68 -7.05 0.54
N ASP A 429 0.38 -7.64 1.07
CA ASP A 429 1.21 -7.12 2.15
C ASP A 429 2.68 -7.01 1.67
N THR A 430 3.64 -7.18 2.58
CA THR A 430 5.09 -7.15 2.31
C THR A 430 5.62 -8.38 1.57
N ALA A 431 4.78 -9.38 1.26
CA ALA A 431 5.24 -10.63 0.66
C ALA A 431 5.80 -10.48 -0.76
N PHE A 432 5.28 -9.53 -1.55
CA PHE A 432 5.70 -9.31 -2.93
C PHE A 432 6.68 -8.16 -3.06
N SER A 433 7.65 -8.33 -3.96
CA SER A 433 8.47 -7.22 -4.42
C SER A 433 7.66 -6.30 -5.34
N ASP A 434 8.02 -5.03 -5.38
CA ASP A 434 7.53 -4.05 -6.36
C ASP A 434 7.59 -4.54 -7.81
N ALA A 435 8.65 -5.27 -8.19
CA ALA A 435 8.76 -5.82 -9.54
C ALA A 435 7.66 -6.85 -9.83
N GLU A 436 7.33 -7.70 -8.85
CA GLU A 436 6.25 -8.67 -8.97
C GLU A 436 4.88 -7.97 -9.01
N ILE A 437 4.65 -6.99 -8.14
CA ILE A 437 3.40 -6.20 -8.14
C ILE A 437 3.25 -5.43 -9.45
N ALA A 438 4.28 -4.73 -9.93
CA ALA A 438 4.21 -4.02 -11.19
C ALA A 438 3.93 -4.95 -12.38
N SER A 439 4.53 -6.15 -12.38
CA SER A 439 4.25 -7.15 -13.40
C SER A 439 2.82 -7.67 -13.30
N LEU A 440 2.32 -7.93 -12.09
CA LEU A 440 0.96 -8.38 -11.86
C LEU A 440 -0.04 -7.33 -12.31
N THR A 441 0.12 -6.07 -11.88
CA THR A 441 -0.76 -4.97 -12.27
C THR A 441 -0.78 -4.78 -13.79
N ARG A 442 0.37 -4.84 -14.48
CA ARG A 442 0.38 -4.74 -15.96
C ARG A 442 -0.42 -5.85 -16.64
N ARG A 443 -0.33 -7.09 -16.13
CA ARG A 443 -1.09 -8.22 -16.68
C ARG A 443 -2.58 -8.07 -16.45
N ILE A 444 -2.99 -7.59 -15.27
CA ILE A 444 -4.40 -7.33 -14.96
C ILE A 444 -5.02 -6.35 -15.95
N PHE A 445 -4.26 -5.36 -16.42
CA PHE A 445 -4.73 -4.34 -17.35
C PHE A 445 -4.16 -4.51 -18.77
N GLU A 446 -3.75 -5.72 -19.14
CA GLU A 446 -3.26 -6.02 -20.47
C GLU A 446 -4.38 -5.85 -21.51
N LYS A 447 -4.13 -5.05 -22.55
CA LYS A 447 -5.13 -4.74 -23.59
C LYS A 447 -5.58 -6.03 -24.28
N GLY A 448 -6.88 -6.15 -24.52
CA GLY A 448 -7.49 -7.32 -25.16
C GLY A 448 -7.84 -8.47 -24.22
N THR A 449 -7.61 -8.32 -22.91
CA THR A 449 -8.05 -9.32 -21.93
C THR A 449 -9.57 -9.30 -21.76
N ASP A 450 -10.24 -10.37 -22.19
CA ASP A 450 -11.68 -10.56 -21.95
C ASP A 450 -11.90 -11.48 -20.75
N TYR A 451 -12.08 -10.88 -19.57
CA TYR A 451 -12.36 -11.64 -18.36
C TYR A 451 -13.71 -12.36 -18.35
N SER A 452 -14.68 -11.93 -19.16
CA SER A 452 -15.95 -12.66 -19.30
C SER A 452 -15.74 -13.96 -20.04
N ALA A 453 -14.96 -13.96 -21.12
CA ALA A 453 -14.55 -15.19 -21.82
C ALA A 453 -13.75 -16.14 -20.93
N LEU A 454 -13.05 -15.60 -19.93
CA LEU A 454 -12.34 -16.37 -18.89
C LEU A 454 -13.24 -16.81 -17.72
N GLY A 455 -14.56 -16.65 -17.85
CA GLY A 455 -15.55 -17.14 -16.88
C GLY A 455 -15.87 -16.16 -15.75
N SER A 456 -15.59 -14.87 -15.90
CA SER A 456 -15.85 -13.85 -14.89
C SER A 456 -16.61 -12.63 -15.44
N THR A 457 -17.94 -12.62 -15.25
CA THR A 457 -18.79 -11.47 -15.60
C THR A 457 -18.39 -10.19 -14.88
N GLN A 458 -18.01 -10.28 -13.59
CA GLN A 458 -17.55 -9.12 -12.84
C GLN A 458 -16.19 -8.62 -13.34
N GLY A 459 -15.36 -9.51 -13.87
CA GLY A 459 -14.07 -9.14 -14.45
C GLY A 459 -14.19 -8.20 -15.65
N ALA A 460 -15.31 -8.20 -16.38
CA ALA A 460 -15.52 -7.24 -17.48
C ALA A 460 -15.63 -5.77 -17.03
N GLN A 461 -15.80 -5.52 -15.73
CA GLN A 461 -15.82 -4.17 -15.17
C GLN A 461 -14.42 -3.66 -14.77
N ILE A 462 -13.39 -4.51 -14.85
CA ILE A 462 -12.01 -4.14 -14.52
C ILE A 462 -11.52 -3.11 -15.53
N SER A 463 -11.21 -1.91 -15.04
CA SER A 463 -10.72 -0.80 -15.87
C SER A 463 -9.67 0.02 -15.13
N ALA A 464 -8.63 0.45 -15.86
CA ALA A 464 -7.59 1.29 -15.29
C ALA A 464 -8.17 2.63 -14.79
N ALA A 465 -9.22 3.16 -15.43
CA ALA A 465 -9.89 4.39 -15.05
C ALA A 465 -10.60 4.28 -13.69
N THR A 466 -11.13 3.10 -13.35
CA THR A 466 -11.82 2.84 -12.07
C THR A 466 -10.94 2.15 -11.03
N SER A 467 -9.67 1.88 -11.34
CA SER A 467 -8.71 1.14 -10.52
C SER A 467 -8.45 1.71 -9.11
N ARG A 468 -8.86 2.96 -8.86
CA ARG A 468 -8.74 3.64 -7.57
C ARG A 468 -10.08 3.91 -6.89
N VAL A 469 -11.21 3.66 -7.55
CA VAL A 469 -12.54 3.89 -6.99
C VAL A 469 -12.78 2.94 -5.81
N GLY A 470 -13.20 3.49 -4.67
CA GLY A 470 -13.43 2.72 -3.45
C GLY A 470 -12.16 2.19 -2.77
N LEU A 471 -10.97 2.64 -3.19
CA LEU A 471 -9.73 2.27 -2.53
C LEU A 471 -9.65 2.96 -1.16
N SER A 472 -9.71 2.15 -0.11
CA SER A 472 -9.78 2.60 1.28
C SER A 472 -8.47 2.45 2.05
N VAL A 473 -7.48 1.79 1.47
CA VAL A 473 -6.15 1.54 2.05
C VAL A 473 -5.06 2.08 1.13
N PRO A 474 -3.84 2.34 1.63
CA PRO A 474 -2.74 2.80 0.79
C PRO A 474 -2.49 1.85 -0.38
N MET A 475 -2.36 2.41 -1.59
CA MET A 475 -2.02 1.62 -2.77
C MET A 475 -0.57 1.15 -2.69
N HIS A 476 -0.29 -0.03 -3.24
CA HIS A 476 1.07 -0.47 -3.45
C HIS A 476 1.75 0.47 -4.47
N VAL A 477 2.90 1.03 -4.11
CA VAL A 477 3.62 2.05 -4.89
C VAL A 477 3.86 1.60 -6.34
N ALA A 478 4.36 0.37 -6.52
CA ALA A 478 4.59 -0.18 -7.85
C ALA A 478 3.31 -0.33 -8.70
N ALA A 479 2.17 -0.64 -8.08
CA ALA A 479 0.89 -0.72 -8.78
C ALA A 479 0.39 0.67 -9.18
N ALA A 480 0.50 1.64 -8.27
CA ALA A 480 0.14 3.04 -8.53
C ALA A 480 0.89 3.59 -9.75
N LYS A 481 2.22 3.39 -9.80
CA LYS A 481 3.08 3.80 -10.92
C LYS A 481 2.64 3.17 -12.26
N VAL A 482 2.28 1.89 -12.25
CA VAL A 482 1.79 1.20 -13.45
C VAL A 482 0.48 1.80 -13.93
N LEU A 483 -0.48 1.99 -13.03
CA LEU A 483 -1.81 2.51 -13.36
C LEU A 483 -1.77 3.95 -13.86
N GLU A 484 -0.94 4.81 -13.27
CA GLU A 484 -0.69 6.17 -13.76
C GLU A 484 -0.15 6.15 -15.19
N GLY A 485 0.81 5.27 -15.47
CA GLY A 485 1.35 5.09 -16.82
C GLY A 485 0.35 4.53 -17.84
N LEU A 486 -0.67 3.78 -17.40
CA LEU A 486 -1.74 3.30 -18.26
C LEU A 486 -2.76 4.42 -18.56
N ALA A 487 -3.17 5.18 -17.54
CA ALA A 487 -4.09 6.29 -17.69
C ALA A 487 -3.55 7.37 -18.66
N ALA A 488 -2.26 7.74 -18.52
CA ALA A 488 -1.62 8.72 -19.39
C ALA A 488 -1.55 8.28 -20.86
N LYS A 489 -1.46 6.98 -21.14
CA LYS A 489 -1.44 6.44 -22.51
C LYS A 489 -2.82 6.44 -23.14
N ASP A 490 -3.87 6.19 -22.37
CA ASP A 490 -5.23 6.23 -22.87
C ASP A 490 -5.67 7.68 -23.14
N GLU A 491 -5.28 8.65 -22.32
CA GLU A 491 -5.48 10.08 -22.60
C GLU A 491 -4.76 10.54 -23.88
N ALA A 492 -3.48 10.16 -24.05
CA ALA A 492 -2.71 10.50 -25.25
C ALA A 492 -3.28 9.89 -26.55
N ASN A 493 -3.94 8.73 -26.47
CA ASN A 493 -4.60 8.10 -27.60
C ASN A 493 -6.01 8.68 -27.92
N THR A 494 -6.56 9.50 -27.02
CA THR A 494 -7.86 10.17 -27.21
C THR A 494 -7.74 11.65 -27.58
N ALA A 495 -6.53 12.21 -27.56
CA ALA A 495 -6.27 13.55 -28.09
C ALA A 495 -6.55 13.57 -29.60
N PRO A 496 -7.31 14.55 -30.14
CA PRO A 496 -7.54 14.67 -31.56
C PRO A 496 -6.19 14.76 -32.27
N GLN A 497 -5.91 13.84 -33.20
CA GLN A 497 -4.82 14.03 -34.14
C GLN A 497 -5.20 15.25 -34.99
N GLU A 498 -4.63 16.41 -34.69
CA GLU A 498 -4.66 17.54 -35.60
C GLU A 498 -4.12 17.04 -36.94
N LYS A 499 -5.02 16.99 -37.93
CA LYS A 499 -4.64 16.81 -39.32
C LYS A 499 -3.68 17.95 -39.66
N LEU A 500 -2.39 17.63 -39.75
CA LEU A 500 -1.46 18.38 -40.57
C LEU A 500 -1.87 18.12 -42.02
N GLU A 501 -2.74 18.97 -42.55
CA GLU A 501 -2.94 19.12 -43.99
C GLU A 501 -1.72 19.85 -44.56
N GLU A 502 -0.98 19.16 -45.43
CA GLU A 502 -0.04 19.76 -46.39
C GLU A 502 -0.79 20.30 -47.62
#